data_AF-A0A812B957-F1
#
_entry.id   AF-A0A812B957-F1
#
_cell.length_a   1.000
_cell.length_b   1.000
_cell.length_c   1.000
_cell.angle_alpha   90.00
_cell.angle_beta   90.00
_cell.angle_gamma   90.00
#
_symmetry.space_group_name_H-M   'P 1'
#
loop_
_entity.id
_entity.type
_entity.pdbx_description
1 polymer ?
#
loop_
_entity_poly.entity_id
_entity_poly.type
_entity_poly.pdbx_seq_one_letter_code
_entity_poly.pdbx_strand_id
1 'polypeptide(L)'
;MKDIPSELKDSLANLDQSLSQLGENFSPLLSTVQSELQSKLNPLEQAKVDLVAVYAINSLFWAYLNTCGLNPKGKGVKTELDRIRTYMNRVKEIEDKKKAPRINADAALRFVRNSLWDAAHKKSTALQPQSPAGSADGKSKTEAQKEEAAEQEDENIPSASKMQKMSNMKKGKKKQKKHFKPKGKMSKKS
;
A
#
# COMPACT_ATOMS: atom_id res chain seq x y z
N MET A 1 5.46 35.53 -44.04
CA MET A 1 5.47 34.91 -42.70
C MET A 1 6.43 35.72 -41.86
N LYS A 2 6.02 36.24 -40.70
CA LYS A 2 6.95 36.95 -39.82
C LYS A 2 7.99 35.94 -39.34
N ASP A 3 9.26 36.23 -39.57
CA ASP A 3 10.36 35.38 -39.12
C ASP A 3 10.24 35.12 -37.61
N ILE A 4 10.34 33.85 -37.23
CA ILE A 4 10.36 33.45 -35.82
C ILE A 4 11.58 34.13 -35.17
N PRO A 5 11.41 34.83 -34.03
CA PRO A 5 12.52 35.47 -33.31
C PRO A 5 13.66 34.48 -33.08
N SER A 6 14.91 34.92 -33.30
CA SER A 6 16.10 34.07 -33.18
C SER A 6 16.23 33.45 -31.79
N GLU A 7 15.78 34.16 -30.75
CA GLU A 7 15.80 33.73 -29.35
C GLU A 7 14.89 32.51 -29.10
N LEU A 8 13.88 32.29 -29.94
CA LEU A 8 12.93 31.19 -29.80
C LEU A 8 13.29 29.97 -30.65
N LYS A 9 14.19 30.11 -31.62
CA LYS A 9 14.56 29.03 -32.54
C LYS A 9 15.18 27.86 -31.78
N ASP A 10 16.09 28.14 -30.85
CA ASP A 10 16.73 27.11 -30.04
C ASP A 10 15.74 26.40 -29.11
N SER A 11 14.85 27.17 -28.47
CA SER A 11 13.80 26.60 -27.60
C SER A 11 12.82 25.72 -28.37
N LEU A 12 12.49 26.10 -29.60
CA LEU A 12 11.61 25.33 -30.47
C LEU A 12 12.30 24.06 -30.98
N ALA A 13 13.57 24.14 -31.38
CA ALA A 13 14.35 22.97 -31.78
C ALA A 13 14.48 21.96 -30.63
N ASN A 14 14.74 22.45 -29.41
CA ASN A 14 14.79 21.60 -28.21
C ASN A 14 13.44 20.94 -27.90
N LEU A 15 12.33 21.66 -28.07
CA LEU A 15 10.99 21.12 -27.88
C LEU A 15 10.69 20.01 -28.90
N ASP A 16 11.00 20.25 -30.18
CA ASP A 16 10.79 19.29 -31.26
C ASP A 16 11.62 18.01 -31.06
N GLN A 17 12.89 18.16 -30.69
CA GLN A 17 13.75 17.03 -30.33
C GLN A 17 13.19 16.25 -29.14
N SER A 18 12.73 16.96 -28.09
CA SER A 18 12.15 16.33 -26.91
C SER A 18 10.86 15.56 -27.22
N LEU A 19 10.02 16.10 -28.11
CA LEU A 19 8.78 15.44 -28.56
C LEU A 19 9.08 14.22 -29.44
N SER A 20 10.09 14.29 -30.29
CA SER A 20 10.54 13.17 -31.12
C SER A 20 11.05 12.02 -30.24
N GLN A 21 11.92 12.31 -29.28
CA GLN A 21 12.40 11.33 -28.29
C GLN A 21 11.26 10.74 -27.47
N LEU A 22 10.27 11.56 -27.09
CA LEU A 22 9.10 11.07 -26.38
C LEU A 22 8.31 10.07 -27.24
N GLY A 23 8.08 10.38 -28.52
CA GLY A 23 7.39 9.49 -29.45
C GLY A 23 8.08 8.13 -29.59
N GLU A 24 9.41 8.13 -29.74
CA GLU A 24 10.22 6.92 -29.82
C GLU A 24 10.13 6.07 -28.54
N ASN A 25 10.24 6.70 -27.37
CA ASN A 25 10.16 6.01 -26.08
C ASN A 25 8.76 5.42 -25.80
N PHE A 26 7.70 6.03 -26.32
CA PHE A 26 6.32 5.55 -26.16
C PHE A 26 5.88 4.55 -27.24
N SER A 27 6.58 4.48 -28.37
CA SER A 27 6.32 3.54 -29.46
C SER A 27 6.05 2.09 -29.02
N PRO A 28 6.87 1.46 -28.15
CA PRO A 28 6.60 0.09 -27.70
C PRO A 28 5.30 -0.04 -26.88
N LEU A 29 4.96 0.98 -26.10
CA LEU A 29 3.74 0.98 -25.29
C LEU A 29 2.49 1.20 -26.16
N LEU A 30 2.57 2.05 -27.18
CA LEU A 30 1.45 2.34 -28.09
C LEU A 30 1.23 1.24 -29.14
N SER A 31 2.29 0.50 -29.51
CA SER A 31 2.22 -0.59 -30.49
C SER A 31 1.69 -1.90 -29.90
N THR A 32 1.69 -2.04 -28.58
CA THR A 32 1.22 -3.25 -27.89
C THR A 32 -0.27 -3.16 -27.58
N VAL A 33 -1.01 -4.24 -27.84
CA VAL A 33 -2.42 -4.32 -27.48
C VAL A 33 -2.53 -4.46 -25.96
N GLN A 34 -3.36 -3.62 -25.31
CA GLN A 34 -3.52 -3.65 -23.83
C GLN A 34 -3.85 -5.05 -23.28
N SER A 35 -4.63 -5.84 -24.01
CA SER A 35 -4.97 -7.23 -23.64
C SER A 35 -3.74 -8.14 -23.53
N GLU A 36 -2.77 -7.98 -24.43
CA GLU A 36 -1.52 -8.74 -24.39
C GLU A 36 -0.58 -8.28 -23.27
N LEU A 37 -0.66 -7.00 -22.91
CA LEU A 37 0.12 -6.45 -21.81
C LEU A 37 -0.41 -6.99 -20.47
N GLN A 38 -1.74 -7.07 -20.33
CA GLN A 38 -2.41 -7.61 -19.14
C GLN A 38 -2.14 -9.10 -18.90
N SER A 39 -1.92 -9.88 -19.96
CA SER A 39 -1.62 -11.31 -19.81
C SER A 39 -0.16 -11.60 -19.44
N LYS A 40 0.77 -10.67 -19.73
CA LYS A 40 2.21 -10.85 -19.52
C LYS A 40 2.72 -10.28 -18.19
N LEU A 41 2.00 -9.34 -17.59
CA LEU A 41 2.45 -8.59 -16.40
C LEU A 41 1.75 -9.04 -15.12
N ASN A 42 2.49 -8.99 -14.01
CA ASN A 42 1.87 -9.14 -12.70
C ASN A 42 0.92 -7.97 -12.41
N PRO A 43 -0.15 -8.14 -11.61
CA PRO A 43 -1.08 -7.05 -11.28
C PRO A 43 -0.40 -5.80 -10.68
N LEU A 44 0.69 -6.00 -9.93
CA LEU A 44 1.48 -4.92 -9.36
C LEU A 44 2.30 -4.17 -10.42
N GLU A 45 2.86 -4.88 -11.40
CA GLU A 45 3.63 -4.27 -12.49
C GLU A 45 2.70 -3.54 -13.46
N GLN A 46 1.53 -4.11 -13.74
CA GLN A 46 0.48 -3.45 -14.50
C GLN A 46 0.07 -2.12 -13.85
N ALA A 47 -0.17 -2.11 -12.54
CA ALA A 47 -0.51 -0.88 -11.82
C ALA A 47 0.58 0.21 -11.94
N LYS A 48 1.87 -0.18 -12.00
CA LYS A 48 2.97 0.77 -12.22
C LYS A 48 2.93 1.35 -13.63
N VAL A 49 2.74 0.52 -14.64
CA VAL A 49 2.65 0.96 -16.04
C VAL A 49 1.49 1.94 -16.20
N ASP A 50 0.32 1.59 -15.66
CA ASP A 50 -0.87 2.46 -15.71
C ASP A 50 -0.63 3.80 -14.98
N LEU A 51 0.01 3.79 -13.81
CA LEU A 51 0.34 5.01 -13.08
C LEU A 51 1.30 5.92 -13.83
N VAL A 52 2.33 5.35 -14.48
CA VAL A 52 3.27 6.11 -15.30
C VAL A 52 2.58 6.66 -16.56
N ALA A 53 1.71 5.87 -17.20
CA ALA A 53 0.94 6.32 -18.36
C ALA A 53 0.02 7.50 -18.00
N VAL A 54 -0.73 7.40 -16.90
CA VAL A 54 -1.60 8.50 -16.44
C VAL A 54 -0.78 9.73 -16.02
N TYR A 55 0.41 9.55 -15.43
CA TYR A 55 1.33 10.65 -15.15
C TYR A 55 1.81 11.34 -16.42
N ALA A 56 2.19 10.56 -17.45
CA ALA A 56 2.63 11.10 -18.72
C ALA A 56 1.53 11.90 -19.42
N ILE A 57 0.31 11.37 -19.47
CA ILE A 57 -0.85 12.06 -20.07
C ILE A 57 -1.12 13.40 -19.37
N ASN A 58 -1.12 13.42 -18.03
CA ASN A 58 -1.33 14.67 -17.28
C ASN A 58 -0.19 15.68 -17.48
N SER A 59 1.04 15.19 -17.60
CA SER A 59 2.22 16.03 -17.87
C SER A 59 2.17 16.62 -19.28
N LEU A 60 1.76 15.84 -20.27
CA LEU A 60 1.56 16.32 -21.64
C LEU A 60 0.39 17.30 -21.73
N PHE A 61 -0.68 17.06 -20.98
CA PHE A 61 -1.79 18.00 -20.89
C PHE A 61 -1.34 19.34 -20.26
N TRP A 62 -0.48 19.30 -19.25
CA TRP A 62 0.13 20.52 -18.70
C TRP A 62 0.95 21.27 -19.77
N ALA A 63 1.80 20.55 -20.53
CA ALA A 63 2.58 21.14 -21.61
C ALA A 63 1.68 21.76 -22.70
N TYR A 64 0.62 21.06 -23.10
CA TYR A 64 -0.39 21.54 -24.05
C TYR A 64 -1.07 22.83 -23.58
N LEU A 65 -1.44 22.91 -22.30
CA LEU A 65 -2.03 24.14 -21.76
C LEU A 65 -1.06 25.33 -21.85
N ASN A 66 0.22 25.11 -21.59
CA ASN A 66 1.24 26.15 -21.71
C ASN A 66 1.42 26.61 -23.15
N THR A 67 1.41 25.71 -24.13
CA THR A 67 1.56 26.08 -25.55
C THR A 67 0.34 26.84 -26.07
N CYS A 68 -0.86 26.60 -25.53
CA CYS A 68 -2.05 27.41 -25.79
C CYS A 68 -2.08 28.75 -25.03
N GLY A 69 -1.07 29.06 -24.19
CA GLY A 69 -1.05 30.26 -23.36
C GLY A 69 -2.05 30.25 -22.20
N LEU A 70 -2.56 29.08 -21.82
CA LEU A 70 -3.56 28.91 -20.76
C LEU A 70 -2.87 28.51 -19.46
N ASN A 71 -3.20 29.20 -18.36
CA ASN A 71 -2.58 28.88 -17.06
C ASN A 71 -3.08 27.51 -16.53
N PRO A 72 -2.18 26.52 -16.35
CA PRO A 72 -2.56 25.17 -15.92
C PRO A 72 -2.99 25.10 -14.45
N LYS A 73 -2.62 26.09 -13.62
CA LYS A 73 -2.90 26.09 -12.18
C LYS A 73 -4.40 26.13 -11.86
N GLY A 74 -5.23 26.69 -12.75
CA GLY A 74 -6.68 26.81 -12.56
C GLY A 74 -7.50 25.62 -13.05
N LYS A 75 -6.90 24.65 -13.76
CA LYS A 75 -7.63 23.60 -14.50
C LYS A 75 -7.63 22.22 -13.85
N GLY A 76 -7.27 22.12 -12.57
CA GLY A 76 -7.32 20.85 -11.82
C GLY A 76 -6.18 19.86 -12.10
N VAL A 77 -5.25 20.17 -13.02
CA VAL A 77 -4.12 19.28 -13.35
C VAL A 77 -3.26 18.99 -12.11
N LYS A 78 -3.08 19.98 -11.23
CA LYS A 78 -2.38 19.78 -9.95
C LYS A 78 -3.06 18.73 -9.08
N THR A 79 -4.38 18.74 -9.01
CA THR A 79 -5.16 17.76 -8.24
C THR A 79 -4.95 16.35 -8.80
N GLU A 80 -4.92 16.20 -10.12
CA GLU A 80 -4.63 14.91 -10.76
C GLU A 80 -3.20 14.42 -10.45
N LEU A 81 -2.20 15.31 -10.49
CA LEU A 81 -0.83 14.96 -10.09
C LEU A 81 -0.73 14.54 -8.62
N ASP A 82 -1.45 15.21 -7.72
CA ASP A 82 -1.50 14.84 -6.29
C ASP A 82 -2.20 13.47 -6.08
N ARG A 83 -3.25 13.18 -6.86
CA ARG A 83 -3.91 11.86 -6.87
C ARG A 83 -2.92 10.78 -7.31
N ILE A 84 -2.23 10.98 -8.43
CA ILE A 84 -1.24 10.03 -8.96
C ILE A 84 -0.13 9.77 -7.94
N ARG A 85 0.41 10.82 -7.31
CA ARG A 85 1.41 10.68 -6.26
C ARG A 85 0.92 9.82 -5.09
N THR A 86 -0.33 10.00 -4.70
CA THR A 86 -0.96 9.20 -3.64
C THR A 86 -0.99 7.71 -4.03
N TYR A 87 -1.37 7.39 -5.26
CA TYR A 87 -1.39 6.00 -5.73
C TYR A 87 0.02 5.41 -5.93
N MET A 88 0.98 6.20 -6.40
CA MET A 88 2.39 5.76 -6.47
C MET A 88 2.94 5.42 -5.08
N ASN A 89 2.64 6.22 -4.06
CA ASN A 89 3.01 5.92 -2.68
C ASN A 89 2.32 4.63 -2.19
N ARG A 90 1.06 4.41 -2.56
CA ARG A 90 0.35 3.18 -2.23
C ARG A 90 0.99 1.94 -2.85
N VAL A 91 1.43 2.02 -4.11
CA VAL A 91 2.18 0.93 -4.75
C VAL A 91 3.48 0.66 -4.00
N LYS A 92 4.25 1.70 -3.66
CA LYS A 92 5.48 1.56 -2.85
C LYS A 92 5.23 0.89 -1.50
N GLU A 93 4.19 1.29 -0.77
CA GLU A 93 3.81 0.65 0.49
C GLU A 93 3.52 -0.85 0.33
N ILE A 94 2.89 -1.26 -0.78
CA ILE A 94 2.59 -2.67 -1.05
C ILE A 94 3.89 -3.43 -1.33
N GLU A 95 4.81 -2.83 -2.07
CA GLU A 95 6.14 -3.40 -2.33
C GLU A 95 6.97 -3.56 -1.06
N ASP A 96 6.97 -2.55 -0.20
CA ASP A 96 7.71 -2.57 1.05
C ASP A 96 7.12 -3.58 2.03
N LYS A 97 5.79 -3.74 2.06
CA LYS A 97 5.13 -4.80 2.83
C LYS A 97 5.55 -6.20 2.39
N LYS A 98 5.82 -6.41 1.09
CA LYS A 98 6.33 -7.69 0.59
C LYS A 98 7.74 -7.98 1.08
N LYS A 99 8.55 -6.94 1.32
CA LYS A 99 9.94 -7.03 1.82
C LYS A 99 10.05 -7.01 3.35
N ALA A 100 8.98 -6.68 4.06
CA ALA A 100 9.00 -6.55 5.51
C ALA A 100 9.33 -7.89 6.20
N PRO A 101 10.11 -7.87 7.30
CA PRO A 101 10.44 -9.07 8.06
C PRO A 101 9.15 -9.70 8.62
N ARG A 102 9.01 -11.01 8.42
CA ARG A 102 7.88 -11.78 8.96
C ARG A 102 8.27 -12.36 10.31
N ILE A 103 7.41 -12.19 11.32
CA ILE A 103 7.60 -12.83 12.62
C ILE A 103 7.27 -14.32 12.48
N ASN A 104 8.13 -15.19 13.00
CA ASN A 104 7.84 -16.62 13.09
C ASN A 104 6.83 -16.85 14.22
N ALA A 105 5.58 -17.13 13.85
CA ALA A 105 4.49 -17.35 14.79
C ALA A 105 4.75 -18.55 15.72
N ASP A 106 5.37 -19.62 15.23
CA ASP A 106 5.70 -20.79 16.05
C ASP A 106 6.76 -20.45 17.10
N ALA A 107 7.81 -19.72 16.71
CA ALA A 107 8.82 -19.26 17.66
C ALA A 107 8.21 -18.32 18.73
N ALA A 108 7.33 -17.40 18.32
CA ALA A 108 6.61 -16.52 19.25
C ALA A 108 5.76 -17.32 20.25
N LEU A 109 5.05 -18.37 19.80
CA LEU A 109 4.28 -19.26 20.67
C LEU A 109 5.16 -20.02 21.66
N ARG A 110 6.34 -20.48 21.24
CA ARG A 110 7.32 -21.12 22.13
C ARG A 110 7.81 -20.18 23.22
N PHE A 111 8.12 -18.92 22.89
CA PHE A 111 8.52 -17.92 23.88
C PHE A 111 7.41 -17.67 24.90
N VAL A 112 6.16 -17.52 24.45
CA VAL A 112 5.00 -17.34 25.35
C VAL A 112 4.83 -18.57 26.25
N ARG A 113 4.84 -19.78 25.69
CA ARG A 113 4.70 -21.03 26.47
C ARG A 113 5.81 -21.16 27.52
N ASN A 114 7.06 -20.89 27.15
CA ASN A 114 8.18 -20.98 28.08
C ASN A 114 8.07 -19.92 29.19
N SER A 115 7.70 -18.69 28.85
CA SER A 115 7.50 -17.63 29.86
C SER A 115 6.40 -17.96 30.88
N LEU A 116 5.31 -18.61 30.43
CA LEU A 116 4.23 -19.09 31.30
C LEU A 116 4.69 -20.25 32.19
N TRP A 117 5.46 -21.17 31.62
CA TRP A 117 6.04 -22.29 32.35
C TRP A 117 6.99 -21.82 33.46
N ASP A 118 7.93 -20.93 33.14
CA ASP A 118 8.88 -20.36 34.10
C ASP A 118 8.17 -19.56 35.21
N ALA A 119 7.11 -18.82 34.86
CA ALA A 119 6.31 -18.09 35.85
C ALA A 119 5.55 -19.01 36.80
N ALA A 120 5.04 -20.15 36.31
CA ALA A 120 4.41 -21.16 37.15
C ALA A 120 5.43 -21.82 38.11
N HIS A 121 6.62 -22.13 37.61
CA HIS A 121 7.68 -22.77 38.40
C HIS A 121 8.31 -21.80 39.41
N LYS A 122 8.45 -20.51 39.09
CA LYS A 122 8.90 -19.52 40.08
C LYS A 122 7.89 -19.33 41.21
N LYS A 123 6.58 -19.39 40.94
CA LYS A 123 5.55 -19.34 41.99
C LYS A 123 5.58 -20.58 42.89
N SER A 124 5.75 -21.78 42.34
CA SER A 124 5.85 -23.00 43.15
C SER A 124 7.14 -23.06 43.96
N THR A 125 8.25 -22.53 43.43
CA THR A 125 9.54 -22.48 44.14
C THR A 125 9.58 -21.38 45.21
N ALA A 126 8.84 -20.26 45.03
CA ALA A 126 8.71 -19.20 46.04
C ALA A 126 7.84 -19.59 47.26
N LEU A 127 7.11 -20.71 47.18
CA LEU A 127 6.35 -21.31 48.29
C LEU A 127 7.15 -22.35 49.07
N GLN A 128 8.43 -22.60 48.74
CA GLN A 128 9.33 -23.44 49.53
C GLN A 128 10.41 -22.56 50.23
N PRO A 129 10.63 -22.73 51.55
CA PRO A 129 11.70 -22.00 52.25
C PRO A 129 13.07 -22.48 51.78
N GLN A 130 13.98 -21.54 51.53
CA GLN A 130 15.35 -21.82 51.10
C GLN A 130 16.17 -22.50 52.20
N SER A 131 16.95 -23.50 51.81
CA SER A 131 18.22 -23.89 52.44
C SER A 131 19.36 -23.74 51.40
N PRO A 132 20.50 -23.13 51.73
CA PRO A 132 21.57 -22.87 50.76
C PRO A 132 22.54 -24.06 50.68
N ALA A 133 22.87 -24.49 49.46
CA ALA A 133 24.11 -25.22 49.17
C ALA A 133 24.41 -25.10 47.67
N GLY A 134 25.65 -24.73 47.33
CA GLY A 134 26.06 -24.35 45.98
C GLY A 134 26.68 -25.46 45.13
N SER A 135 27.43 -24.98 44.13
CA SER A 135 28.35 -25.64 43.19
C SER A 135 27.77 -26.33 41.94
N ALA A 136 28.03 -25.64 40.81
CA ALA A 136 28.94 -26.03 39.72
C ALA A 136 28.85 -27.42 39.06
N ASP A 137 28.88 -27.35 37.71
CA ASP A 137 29.43 -28.29 36.73
C ASP A 137 28.81 -29.68 36.55
N GLY A 138 28.67 -30.11 35.28
CA GLY A 138 28.48 -31.53 34.97
C GLY A 138 27.78 -31.91 33.67
N LYS A 139 28.54 -31.89 32.58
CA LYS A 139 28.26 -32.48 31.26
C LYS A 139 28.22 -34.03 31.31
N SER A 140 27.21 -34.69 30.74
CA SER A 140 27.27 -36.01 30.01
C SER A 140 25.84 -36.46 29.60
N LYS A 141 25.50 -36.55 28.31
CA LYS A 141 25.65 -37.69 27.36
C LYS A 141 24.99 -39.01 27.81
N THR A 142 24.00 -39.49 27.03
CA THR A 142 23.77 -40.88 26.55
C THR A 142 22.61 -40.79 25.52
N GLU A 143 22.87 -40.76 24.21
CA GLU A 143 22.80 -41.90 23.25
C GLU A 143 21.46 -42.65 23.30
N ALA A 144 20.54 -42.39 22.37
CA ALA A 144 20.45 -42.93 21.00
C ALA A 144 19.84 -44.35 20.95
N GLN A 145 18.56 -44.44 20.54
CA GLN A 145 18.08 -45.52 19.69
C GLN A 145 17.19 -44.94 18.57
N LYS A 146 17.40 -45.51 17.40
CA LYS A 146 17.03 -45.10 16.05
C LYS A 146 15.94 -46.03 15.54
N GLU A 147 15.03 -45.52 14.71
CA GLU A 147 14.37 -46.17 13.55
C GLU A 147 13.42 -45.10 12.94
N GLU A 148 13.76 -44.39 11.86
CA GLU A 148 13.57 -44.71 10.42
C GLU A 148 12.16 -45.29 10.11
N ALA A 149 11.34 -44.81 9.17
CA ALA A 149 11.48 -43.89 8.03
C ALA A 149 10.07 -43.48 7.54
N ALA A 150 9.97 -42.37 6.78
CA ALA A 150 9.17 -42.22 5.54
C ALA A 150 8.76 -40.74 5.28
N GLU A 151 9.46 -40.15 4.30
CA GLU A 151 8.97 -39.13 3.35
C GLU A 151 7.72 -39.69 2.60
N GLN A 152 6.73 -38.98 2.05
CA GLN A 152 6.65 -37.73 1.27
C GLN A 152 5.14 -37.40 1.03
N GLU A 153 4.84 -36.13 0.74
CA GLU A 153 3.79 -35.58 -0.16
C GLU A 153 2.28 -35.89 0.04
N ASP A 154 1.44 -34.88 0.26
CA ASP A 154 0.67 -34.16 -0.79
C ASP A 154 -0.43 -33.26 -0.15
N GLU A 155 -0.81 -32.25 -0.91
CA GLU A 155 -1.78 -31.18 -0.70
C GLU A 155 -3.14 -31.61 -0.08
N ASN A 156 -3.68 -30.82 0.87
CA ASN A 156 -5.04 -30.24 0.71
C ASN A 156 -5.40 -29.19 1.78
N ILE A 157 -6.04 -28.13 1.29
CA ILE A 157 -6.55 -26.95 1.97
C ILE A 157 -7.89 -27.27 2.68
N PRO A 158 -8.15 -26.81 3.93
CA PRO A 158 -9.52 -26.59 4.36
C PRO A 158 -9.90 -25.13 4.12
N SER A 159 -10.75 -24.99 3.11
CA SER A 159 -11.53 -23.83 2.72
C SER A 159 -12.22 -23.14 3.90
N ALA A 160 -12.33 -21.82 3.77
CA ALA A 160 -13.04 -20.91 4.64
C ALA A 160 -14.46 -21.37 4.96
N SER A 161 -14.81 -21.50 6.24
CA SER A 161 -16.20 -21.45 6.75
C SER A 161 -16.28 -21.38 8.28
N LYS A 162 -15.72 -20.35 8.92
CA LYS A 162 -16.24 -19.85 10.23
C LYS A 162 -15.54 -18.57 10.67
N MET A 163 -16.02 -17.42 10.19
CA MET A 163 -15.99 -16.14 10.93
C MET A 163 -16.81 -15.09 10.19
N GLN A 164 -18.11 -15.35 10.08
CA GLN A 164 -19.10 -14.36 9.67
C GLN A 164 -20.29 -14.42 10.64
N LYS A 165 -19.99 -14.14 11.91
CA LYS A 165 -20.98 -13.80 12.93
C LYS A 165 -20.25 -13.02 14.01
N MET A 166 -20.23 -11.70 13.85
CA MET A 166 -20.10 -10.63 14.87
C MET A 166 -19.48 -9.38 14.23
N SER A 167 -20.29 -8.58 13.52
CA SER A 167 -20.02 -7.12 13.33
C SER A 167 -21.19 -6.32 12.73
N ASN A 168 -22.30 -6.94 12.30
CA ASN A 168 -23.48 -6.18 11.86
C ASN A 168 -24.39 -5.77 13.02
N MET A 169 -23.93 -4.82 13.85
CA MET A 169 -24.83 -4.01 14.67
C MET A 169 -24.19 -2.68 15.05
N LYS A 170 -24.18 -1.72 14.13
CA LYS A 170 -24.37 -0.26 14.35
C LYS A 170 -23.87 0.54 13.15
N LYS A 171 -24.81 1.00 12.32
CA LYS A 171 -24.99 2.42 11.95
C LYS A 171 -26.08 2.53 10.89
N GLY A 172 -27.31 2.64 11.38
CA GLY A 172 -28.45 3.04 10.58
C GLY A 172 -29.47 3.76 11.44
N LYS A 173 -29.32 5.08 11.62
CA LYS A 173 -30.45 5.98 11.87
C LYS A 173 -30.17 7.35 11.24
N LYS A 174 -30.99 7.67 10.25
CA LYS A 174 -31.09 8.94 9.53
C LYS A 174 -32.31 9.69 10.09
N LYS A 175 -32.24 11.03 10.07
CA LYS A 175 -33.31 12.05 10.19
C LYS A 175 -33.65 12.54 11.60
N GLN A 176 -33.50 13.86 11.82
CA GLN A 176 -34.64 14.79 11.75
C GLN A 176 -34.19 16.26 11.67
N LYS A 177 -34.86 16.98 10.75
CA LYS A 177 -34.85 18.43 10.57
C LYS A 177 -35.66 19.11 11.68
N LYS A 178 -35.22 20.29 12.16
CA LYS A 178 -36.06 21.35 12.78
C LYS A 178 -35.52 22.70 12.24
N HIS A 179 -36.24 23.46 11.40
CA HIS A 179 -37.23 24.53 11.71
C HIS A 179 -36.68 25.54 12.74
N PHE A 180 -36.78 26.87 12.64
CA PHE A 180 -37.50 27.83 11.78
C PHE A 180 -36.94 29.22 12.19
N LYS A 181 -36.64 30.15 11.26
CA LYS A 181 -36.24 31.54 11.62
C LYS A 181 -37.50 32.40 11.79
N PRO A 182 -37.60 33.27 12.82
CA PRO A 182 -38.80 34.07 13.02
C PRO A 182 -38.83 35.26 12.05
N LYS A 183 -39.98 35.47 11.39
CA LYS A 183 -40.35 36.74 10.78
C LYS A 183 -41.07 37.58 11.83
N GLY A 184 -40.42 38.63 12.32
CA GLY A 184 -41.09 39.73 13.02
C GLY A 184 -41.43 40.84 12.02
N LYS A 185 -42.70 40.92 11.61
CA LYS A 185 -43.31 42.16 11.09
C LYS A 185 -44.41 42.56 12.07
N MET A 186 -44.24 43.70 12.72
CA MET A 186 -45.30 44.59 13.23
C MET A 186 -44.81 46.00 12.92
N SER A 187 -45.39 46.76 11.99
CA SER A 187 -46.73 47.37 11.91
C SER A 187 -46.74 48.82 12.43
N LYS A 188 -46.85 49.73 11.45
CA LYS A 188 -47.71 50.94 11.40
C LYS A 188 -47.52 52.07 12.43
N LYS A 189 -47.21 53.25 11.86
CA LYS A 189 -48.09 54.44 11.81
C LYS A 189 -48.40 55.12 13.15
N SER A 190 -47.68 56.20 13.46
CA SER A 190 -48.18 57.60 13.54
C SER A 190 -46.99 58.53 13.70
#